data_AF-A0A2V6IUN9-F1
#
_entry.id   AF-A0A2V6IUN9-F1
#
_cell.length_a   1.000
_cell.length_b   1.000
_cell.length_c   1.000
_cell.angle_alpha   90.00
_cell.angle_beta   90.00
_cell.angle_gamma   90.00
#
_symmetry.space_group_name_H-M   'P 1'
#
loop_
_entity.id
_entity.type
_entity.pdbx_description
1 polymer ?
#
loop_
_entity_poly.entity_id
_entity_poly.type
_entity_poly.pdbx_seq_one_letter_code
_entity_poly.pdbx_strand_id
1 'polypeptide(L)'
;MALVGFITVGAGMMLYQAKRPVALSIPREKAAEKEKQDLMHARGPAQAPVTLEEFGDFQCPPCGMISGPLLGIEKDYGPKLRVIFRNFPFPNHQHALEAAYAAEAAGLQGRYWDMHDLLYK
;
A
#
# COMPACT_ATOMS: atom_id res chain seq x y z
N MET A 1 -52.88 -22.38 21.86
CA MET A 1 -52.45 -21.23 21.03
C MET A 1 -51.04 -20.70 21.39
N ALA A 2 -50.36 -21.16 22.46
CA ALA A 2 -48.97 -20.76 22.73
C ALA A 2 -47.91 -21.70 22.10
N LEU A 3 -48.19 -23.01 21.96
CA LEU A 3 -47.22 -23.98 21.45
C LEU A 3 -46.81 -23.78 19.98
N VAL A 4 -47.73 -23.31 19.13
CA VAL A 4 -47.49 -23.11 17.68
C VAL A 4 -46.59 -21.90 17.42
N GLY A 5 -46.64 -20.88 18.29
CA GLY A 5 -45.78 -19.69 18.21
C GLY A 5 -44.32 -20.00 18.55
N PHE A 6 -44.06 -20.91 19.50
CA PHE A 6 -42.69 -21.30 19.86
C PHE A 6 -42.01 -22.14 18.78
N ILE A 7 -42.75 -23.01 18.09
CA ILE A 7 -42.21 -23.86 17.02
C ILE A 7 -41.84 -23.03 15.79
N THR A 8 -42.64 -22.03 15.42
CA THR A 8 -42.37 -21.15 14.26
C THR A 8 -41.17 -20.22 14.50
N VAL A 9 -41.05 -19.66 15.70
CA VAL A 9 -39.88 -18.85 16.08
C VAL A 9 -38.63 -19.71 16.20
N GLY A 10 -38.73 -20.89 16.81
CA GLY A 10 -37.61 -21.83 16.95
C GLY A 10 -37.07 -22.32 15.61
N ALA A 11 -37.95 -22.76 14.71
CA ALA A 11 -37.56 -23.20 13.37
C ALA A 11 -37.03 -22.05 12.52
N GLY A 12 -37.64 -20.86 12.60
CA GLY A 12 -37.15 -19.66 11.91
C GLY A 12 -35.77 -19.22 12.39
N MET A 13 -35.52 -19.25 13.69
CA MET A 13 -34.24 -18.87 14.30
C MET A 13 -33.14 -19.92 14.02
N MET A 14 -33.51 -21.21 13.96
CA MET A 14 -32.61 -22.30 13.58
C MET A 14 -32.24 -22.23 12.09
N LEU A 15 -33.18 -21.93 11.20
CA LEU A 15 -32.92 -21.70 9.77
C LEU A 15 -32.11 -20.42 9.53
N TYR A 16 -32.36 -19.36 10.30
CA TYR A 16 -31.59 -18.12 10.25
C TYR A 16 -30.13 -18.34 10.67
N GLN A 17 -29.88 -19.14 11.72
CA GLN A 17 -28.52 -19.50 12.14
C GLN A 17 -27.84 -20.45 11.16
N ALA A 18 -28.57 -21.41 10.57
CA ALA A 18 -28.01 -22.36 9.61
C ALA A 18 -27.67 -21.73 8.24
N LYS A 19 -28.38 -20.64 7.84
CA LYS A 19 -28.11 -19.88 6.61
C LYS A 19 -27.30 -18.61 6.83
N ARG A 20 -26.85 -18.33 8.06
CA ARG A 20 -25.90 -17.26 8.30
C ARG A 20 -24.63 -17.59 7.52
N PRO A 21 -24.17 -16.73 6.59
CA PRO A 21 -22.84 -16.91 6.05
C PRO A 21 -21.93 -16.83 7.27
N VAL A 22 -21.19 -17.92 7.54
CA VAL A 22 -20.04 -17.86 8.44
C VAL A 22 -19.27 -16.64 7.97
N ALA A 23 -19.17 -15.63 8.83
CA ALA A 23 -18.36 -14.45 8.52
C ALA A 23 -16.99 -15.01 8.15
N LEU A 24 -16.65 -14.93 6.86
CA LEU A 24 -15.41 -15.48 6.32
C LEU A 24 -14.29 -14.83 7.11
N SER A 25 -13.76 -15.55 8.09
CA SER A 25 -12.60 -15.14 8.85
C SER A 25 -11.39 -15.36 7.96
N ILE A 26 -11.29 -14.55 6.91
CA ILE A 26 -9.98 -14.22 6.36
C ILE A 26 -9.25 -13.52 7.51
N PRO A 27 -8.12 -14.06 8.01
CA PRO A 27 -7.37 -13.41 9.07
C PRO A 27 -7.01 -12.01 8.59
N ARG A 28 -7.67 -11.00 9.17
CA ARG A 28 -7.52 -9.58 8.83
C ARG A 28 -6.05 -9.15 8.84
N GLU A 29 -5.25 -9.82 9.66
CA GLU A 29 -3.79 -9.70 9.76
C GLU A 29 -3.06 -10.06 8.45
N LYS A 30 -3.34 -11.23 7.85
CA LYS A 30 -2.68 -11.65 6.60
C LYS A 30 -3.13 -10.83 5.39
N ALA A 31 -4.40 -10.44 5.36
CA ALA A 31 -4.91 -9.56 4.30
C ALA A 31 -4.30 -8.15 4.41
N ALA A 32 -4.21 -7.59 5.63
CA ALA A 32 -3.58 -6.31 5.88
C ALA A 32 -2.06 -6.34 5.62
N GLU A 33 -1.38 -7.47 5.87
CA GLU A 33 0.05 -7.63 5.61
C GLU A 33 0.36 -7.72 4.11
N LYS A 34 -0.46 -8.48 3.35
CA LYS A 34 -0.37 -8.53 1.89
C LYS A 34 -0.72 -7.19 1.25
N GLU A 35 -1.77 -6.53 1.72
CA GLU A 35 -2.17 -5.18 1.28
C GLU A 35 -1.07 -4.15 1.61
N LYS A 36 -0.49 -4.23 2.81
CA LYS A 36 0.64 -3.39 3.20
C LYS A 36 1.84 -3.62 2.31
N GLN A 37 2.16 -4.87 1.94
CA GLN A 37 3.22 -5.19 0.97
C GLN A 37 2.92 -4.68 -0.44
N ASP A 38 1.69 -4.88 -0.92
CA ASP A 38 1.24 -4.43 -2.26
C ASP A 38 1.23 -2.89 -2.36
N LEU A 39 1.12 -2.17 -1.24
CA LEU A 39 1.23 -0.70 -1.14
C LEU A 39 2.66 -0.18 -0.87
N MET A 40 3.66 -1.05 -0.68
CA MET A 40 5.05 -0.59 -0.51
C MET A 40 5.70 -0.47 -1.88
N HIS A 41 5.79 0.76 -2.39
CA HIS A 41 6.66 1.08 -3.53
C HIS A 41 8.11 0.93 -3.10
N ALA A 42 8.59 -0.30 -3.13
CA ALA A 42 9.91 -0.69 -2.69
C ALA A 42 10.78 -1.09 -3.89
N ARG A 43 12.05 -0.69 -3.87
CA ARG A 43 13.10 -1.24 -4.71
C ARG A 43 14.18 -1.89 -3.85
N GLY A 44 14.77 -2.96 -4.36
CA GLY A 44 15.74 -3.78 -3.63
C GLY A 44 15.10 -4.98 -2.91
N PRO A 45 15.93 -5.87 -2.32
CA PRO A 45 15.45 -7.12 -1.72
C PRO A 45 14.57 -6.90 -0.50
N ALA A 46 13.52 -7.70 -0.34
CA ALA A 46 12.61 -7.58 0.79
C ALA A 46 13.29 -7.82 2.15
N GLN A 47 14.35 -8.62 2.13
CA GLN A 47 15.17 -9.09 3.25
C GLN A 47 16.48 -8.29 3.41
N ALA A 48 16.62 -7.14 2.74
CA ALA A 48 17.79 -6.31 2.91
C ALA A 48 17.97 -5.92 4.39
N PRO A 49 19.19 -5.99 4.95
CA PRO A 49 19.46 -5.67 6.35
C PRO A 49 19.21 -4.20 6.69
N VAL A 50 19.17 -3.31 5.70
CA VAL A 50 18.89 -1.88 5.87
C VAL A 50 17.70 -1.49 5.00
N THR A 51 16.76 -0.75 5.57
CA THR A 51 15.65 -0.13 4.84
C THR A 51 15.72 1.38 4.99
N LEU A 52 15.69 2.09 3.87
CA LEU A 52 15.56 3.55 3.79
C LEU A 52 14.14 3.86 3.31
N GLU A 53 13.43 4.70 4.05
CA GLU A 53 12.10 5.18 3.66
C GLU A 53 12.15 6.68 3.46
N GLU A 54 11.88 7.12 2.24
CA GLU A 54 11.82 8.53 1.86
C GLU A 54 10.36 8.96 1.76
N PHE A 55 10.00 10.05 2.44
CA PHE A 55 8.76 10.77 2.24
C PHE A 55 9.04 11.96 1.34
N GLY A 56 8.60 11.89 0.09
CA GLY A 56 9.02 12.81 -0.96
C GLY A 56 7.87 13.44 -1.72
N ASP A 57 8.17 14.60 -2.28
CA ASP A 57 7.28 15.39 -3.12
C ASP A 57 8.03 15.71 -4.42
N PHE A 58 7.42 15.36 -5.55
CA PHE A 58 8.02 15.50 -6.88
C PHE A 58 8.27 16.94 -7.32
N GLN A 59 7.71 17.95 -6.65
CA GLN A 59 8.00 19.37 -6.89
C GLN A 59 8.90 20.00 -5.84
N CYS A 60 9.25 19.28 -4.76
CA CYS A 60 10.10 19.78 -3.70
C CYS A 60 11.56 19.84 -4.15
N PRO A 61 12.22 21.02 -4.19
CA PRO A 61 13.59 21.12 -4.68
C PRO A 61 14.60 20.28 -3.88
N PRO A 62 14.55 20.23 -2.52
CA PRO A 62 15.35 19.28 -1.74
C PRO A 62 15.15 17.81 -2.11
N CYS A 63 13.91 17.38 -2.37
CA CYS A 63 13.61 16.00 -2.81
C CYS A 63 14.25 15.72 -4.18
N GLY A 64 14.13 16.66 -5.13
CA GLY A 64 14.81 16.58 -6.41
C GLY A 64 16.34 16.49 -6.26
N MET A 65 16.93 17.31 -5.39
CA MET A 65 18.38 17.32 -5.14
C MET A 65 18.89 16.01 -4.53
N ILE A 66 18.12 15.33 -3.67
CA ILE A 66 18.54 14.09 -3.03
C ILE A 66 18.29 12.84 -3.89
N SER A 67 17.37 12.90 -4.85
CA SER A 67 17.02 11.77 -5.73
C SER A 67 18.24 11.16 -6.45
N GLY A 68 19.14 12.00 -6.98
CA GLY A 68 20.37 11.57 -7.65
C GLY A 68 21.39 10.91 -6.71
N PRO A 69 21.81 11.57 -5.62
CA PRO A 69 22.64 10.94 -4.58
C PRO A 69 22.08 9.63 -4.03
N LEU A 70 20.75 9.52 -3.88
CA LEU A 70 20.12 8.30 -3.39
C LEU A 70 20.30 7.12 -4.36
N LEU A 71 20.23 7.35 -5.68
CA LEU A 71 20.58 6.35 -6.69
C LEU A 71 22.05 5.88 -6.56
N GLY A 72 22.95 6.77 -6.17
CA GLY A 72 24.34 6.43 -5.86
C GLY A 72 24.45 5.49 -4.67
N ILE A 73 23.77 5.80 -3.57
CA ILE A 73 23.72 4.96 -2.37
C ILE A 73 23.16 3.57 -2.69
N GLU A 74 22.11 3.48 -3.50
CA GLU A 74 21.55 2.20 -3.90
C GLU A 74 22.51 1.33 -4.70
N LYS A 75 23.27 1.96 -5.61
CA LYS A 75 24.31 1.27 -6.35
C LYS A 75 25.42 0.77 -5.43
N ASP A 76 25.84 1.57 -4.46
CA ASP A 76 26.94 1.25 -3.55
C ASP A 76 26.57 0.14 -2.55
N TYR A 77 25.33 0.14 -2.06
CA TYR A 77 24.85 -0.85 -1.09
C TYR A 77 24.26 -2.09 -1.74
N GLY A 78 23.77 -2.00 -2.98
CA GLY A 78 23.23 -3.10 -3.77
C GLY A 78 22.18 -3.90 -3.00
N PRO A 79 22.32 -5.24 -2.86
CA PRO A 79 21.33 -6.08 -2.21
C PRO A 79 21.21 -5.85 -0.70
N LYS A 80 22.08 -5.03 -0.11
CA LYS A 80 22.05 -4.71 1.33
C LYS A 80 21.06 -3.61 1.67
N LEU A 81 20.51 -2.91 0.68
CA LEU A 81 19.59 -1.80 0.86
C LEU A 81 18.24 -2.10 0.21
N ARG A 82 17.18 -1.79 0.94
CA ARG A 82 15.82 -1.66 0.44
C ARG A 82 15.40 -0.21 0.55
N VAL A 83 14.91 0.36 -0.54
CA VAL A 83 14.41 1.75 -0.56
C VAL A 83 12.91 1.73 -0.75
N ILE A 84 12.19 2.49 0.06
CA ILE A 84 10.74 2.69 -0.05
C ILE A 84 10.51 4.18 -0.26
N PHE A 85 9.71 4.52 -1.26
CA PHE A 85 9.27 5.89 -1.46
C PHE A 85 7.81 6.04 -1.03
N ARG A 86 7.52 7.14 -0.33
CA ARG A 86 6.19 7.53 0.16
C ARG A 86 5.85 8.89 -0.40
N ASN A 87 4.83 8.92 -1.24
CA ASN A 87 4.24 10.16 -1.74
C ASN A 87 3.79 11.04 -0.57
N PHE A 88 4.37 12.24 -0.46
CA PHE A 88 4.05 13.25 0.54
C PHE A 88 3.87 14.64 -0.11
N PRO A 89 2.84 14.81 -0.97
CA PRO A 89 2.65 16.05 -1.72
C PRO A 89 2.25 17.21 -0.81
N PHE A 90 3.00 18.29 -0.84
CA PHE A 90 2.73 19.49 -0.07
C PHE A 90 1.62 20.33 -0.74
N PRO A 91 0.66 20.88 0.02
CA PRO A 91 -0.46 21.66 -0.55
C PRO A 91 -0.07 22.91 -1.35
N ASN A 92 1.13 23.45 -1.13
CA ASN A 92 1.64 24.64 -1.82
C ASN A 92 2.40 24.32 -3.12
N HIS A 93 2.55 23.04 -3.46
CA HIS A 93 3.11 22.59 -4.72
C HIS A 93 1.99 22.22 -5.70
N GLN A 94 1.78 23.09 -6.69
CA GLN A 94 0.61 23.08 -7.60
C GLN A 94 0.34 21.74 -8.31
N HIS A 95 1.37 20.94 -8.56
CA HIS A 95 1.34 19.68 -9.30
C HIS A 95 1.83 18.48 -8.48
N ALA A 96 2.13 18.65 -7.19
CA ALA A 96 2.68 17.57 -6.38
C ALA A 96 1.70 16.40 -6.25
N LEU A 97 0.41 16.70 -6.08
CA LEU A 97 -0.62 15.68 -5.96
C LEU A 97 -0.83 14.93 -7.28
N GLU A 98 -0.86 15.63 -8.40
CA GLU A 98 -0.98 15.05 -9.75
C GLU A 98 0.24 14.18 -10.08
N ALA A 99 1.44 14.63 -9.72
CA ALA A 99 2.66 13.83 -9.87
C ALA A 99 2.63 12.57 -9.00
N ALA A 100 2.16 12.66 -7.75
CA ALA A 100 1.96 11.50 -6.90
C ALA A 100 0.96 10.50 -7.53
N TYR A 101 -0.17 10.99 -8.05
CA TYR A 101 -1.13 10.15 -8.77
C TYR A 101 -0.54 9.51 -10.03
N ALA A 102 0.29 10.22 -10.79
CA ALA A 102 0.98 9.67 -11.95
C ALA A 102 1.91 8.51 -11.55
N ALA A 103 2.67 8.67 -10.45
CA ALA A 103 3.52 7.61 -9.92
C ALA A 103 2.70 6.40 -9.46
N GLU A 104 1.62 6.60 -8.71
CA GLU A 104 0.71 5.51 -8.28
C GLU A 104 0.08 4.79 -9.47
N ALA A 105 -0.39 5.53 -10.49
CA ALA A 105 -0.95 4.94 -11.71
C ALA A 105 0.08 4.11 -12.49
N ALA A 106 1.35 4.51 -12.48
CA ALA A 106 2.44 3.70 -13.02
C ALA A 106 2.72 2.47 -12.13
N GLY A 107 2.58 2.60 -10.81
CA GLY A 107 2.67 1.50 -9.85
C GLY A 107 1.66 0.40 -10.10
N LEU A 108 0.41 0.75 -10.46
CA LEU A 108 -0.61 -0.23 -10.90
C LEU A 108 -0.20 -1.03 -12.14
N GLN A 109 0.79 -0.55 -12.90
CA GLN A 109 1.35 -1.21 -14.09
C GLN A 109 2.71 -1.88 -13.79
N GLY A 110 3.13 -1.92 -12.53
CA GLY A 110 4.45 -2.44 -12.14
C GLY A 110 5.62 -1.53 -12.50
N ARG A 111 5.37 -0.25 -12.80
CA ARG A 111 6.35 0.73 -13.31
C ARG A 111 6.49 1.96 -12.42
N TYR A 112 6.26 1.82 -11.12
CA TYR A 112 6.34 2.93 -10.16
C TYR A 112 7.69 3.66 -10.25
N TRP A 113 8.79 2.93 -10.15
CA TRP A 113 10.14 3.50 -10.11
C TRP A 113 10.56 4.15 -11.43
N ASP A 114 10.09 3.63 -12.57
CA ASP A 114 10.31 4.28 -13.87
C ASP A 114 9.67 5.68 -13.91
N MET A 115 8.45 5.81 -13.36
CA MET A 115 7.75 7.09 -13.30
C MET A 115 8.34 8.01 -12.23
N HIS A 116 8.64 7.48 -11.04
CA HIS A 116 9.33 8.21 -9.97
C HIS A 116 10.63 8.86 -10.48
N ASP A 117 11.48 8.09 -11.13
CA ASP A 117 12.76 8.58 -11.64
C ASP A 117 12.58 9.55 -12.82
N LEU A 118 11.45 9.48 -13.54
CA LEU A 118 11.11 10.44 -14.59
C LEU A 118 10.60 11.77 -14.03
N LEU A 119 9.79 11.73 -12.97
CA LEU A 119 9.19 12.92 -12.34
C LEU A 119 10.24 13.83 -11.66
N TYR A 120 11.40 13.29 -11.30
CA TYR A 120 12.52 14.06 -10.74
C TYR A 120 13.55 14.56 -11.78
N LYS A 121 13.34 14.30 -13.09
CA LYS A 121 14.20 14.82 -14.16
C LYS A 121 13.71 16.18 -14.66
#